data_AF-A0A5D0WMS3-F1
#
_entry.id   AF-A0A5D0WMS3-F1
#
_cell.length_a   1.000
_cell.length_b   1.000
_cell.length_c   1.000
_cell.angle_alpha   90.00
_cell.angle_beta   90.00
_cell.angle_gamma   90.00
#
_symmetry.space_group_name_H-M   'P 1'
#
loop_
_entity.id
_entity.type
_entity.pdbx_description
1 polymer ?
#
loop_
_entity_poly.entity_id
_entity_poly.type
_entity_poly.pdbx_seq_one_letter_code
_entity_poly.pdbx_strand_id
1 'polypeptide(L)'
;MATWSWSDSRRHAALSRTFSKRPRYSTPGRVSDIASTGSEKENRSRPNGCGFFMAISECFRAVALTAPLMFSAQSAAIFLSRRPQVKLPRLPLRSPFSPGQQRNFRPRILSASTSAKMSSAMLRKVLSLASPAAVLLLAPQAHAQDSAATALEAGTTQTIAGWRARVQTAAQNPVVVSGPADDPQFRFSVQPGMRRKNDTKSERSELSFQHEVPFGSDIHQSFSVMIEDLPKSSPRTIVGQWHAEVSNGGGPWLALVVTNKQRLELELNIADDQIERRRKSRQLVLHSEKLEPGRWYEVRLHMIPGDREQGYLSAWLNGRQVASYEGELGYTAQDLAGYFKFGGYRSVPSDETTNVFYRDVMLDIAPPAS
;
A
#
# COMPACT_ATOMS: atom_id res chain seq x y z
N MET A 1 -6.20 -11.93 22.01
CA MET A 1 -6.36 -11.10 20.80
C MET A 1 -7.78 -10.56 20.79
N ALA A 2 -7.96 -9.24 20.75
CA ALA A 2 -9.29 -8.65 20.55
C ALA A 2 -9.63 -8.76 19.07
N THR A 3 -10.58 -9.63 18.72
CA THR A 3 -11.13 -9.71 17.36
C THR A 3 -11.99 -8.48 17.12
N TRP A 4 -11.44 -7.50 16.39
CA TRP A 4 -12.23 -6.37 15.91
C TRP A 4 -12.99 -6.82 14.66
N SER A 5 -14.30 -7.04 14.80
CA SER A 5 -15.16 -7.23 13.63
C SER A 5 -15.25 -5.92 12.85
N TRP A 6 -15.06 -5.99 11.54
CA TRP A 6 -15.43 -4.93 10.62
C TRP A 6 -16.94 -4.71 10.70
N SER A 7 -17.41 -3.77 11.54
CA SER A 7 -18.78 -3.30 11.48
C SER A 7 -18.88 -2.26 10.36
N ASP A 8 -19.46 -2.70 9.26
CA ASP A 8 -19.75 -2.00 8.01
C ASP A 8 -20.32 -0.59 8.24
N SER A 9 -19.53 0.45 7.97
CA SER A 9 -20.00 1.84 7.91
C SER A 9 -20.23 2.28 6.47
N ARG A 10 -21.09 1.56 5.73
CA ARG A 10 -21.65 2.02 4.45
C ARG A 10 -22.77 3.04 4.67
N ARG A 11 -22.46 4.32 4.45
CA ARG A 11 -23.46 5.34 4.04
C ARG A 11 -22.85 6.26 2.98
N HIS A 12 -22.95 5.87 1.72
CA HIS A 12 -22.88 6.82 0.60
C HIS A 12 -24.09 6.59 -0.31
N ALA A 13 -24.88 7.65 -0.46
CA ALA A 13 -26.01 7.73 -1.37
C ALA A 13 -25.48 7.97 -2.78
N ALA A 14 -25.71 7.02 -3.69
CA ALA A 14 -25.44 7.20 -5.11
C ALA A 14 -26.44 8.19 -5.71
N LEU A 15 -25.93 9.29 -6.29
CA LEU A 15 -26.68 10.16 -7.21
C LEU A 15 -26.40 9.67 -8.63
N SER A 16 -27.33 8.94 -9.21
CA SER A 16 -27.30 8.57 -10.63
C SER A 16 -27.53 9.82 -11.49
N ARG A 17 -26.51 10.27 -12.23
CA ARG A 17 -26.69 11.21 -13.35
C ARG A 17 -26.62 10.43 -14.65
N THR A 18 -27.72 10.48 -15.41
CA THR A 18 -27.80 9.99 -16.78
C THR A 18 -26.92 10.86 -17.68
N PHE A 19 -25.90 10.25 -18.31
CA PHE A 19 -25.12 10.90 -19.35
C PHE A 19 -25.56 10.44 -20.74
N SER A 20 -25.86 11.45 -21.56
CA SER A 20 -26.29 11.37 -22.96
C SER A 20 -25.16 10.85 -23.86
N LYS A 21 -25.48 9.84 -24.69
CA LYS A 21 -24.65 9.42 -25.82
C LYS A 21 -24.38 10.61 -26.76
N ARG A 22 -23.13 10.77 -27.21
CA ARG A 22 -22.75 11.53 -28.41
C ARG A 22 -21.82 10.68 -29.30
N PRO A 23 -21.80 10.96 -30.62
CA PRO A 23 -21.57 9.93 -31.64
C PRO A 23 -20.11 9.75 -32.04
N ARG A 24 -19.84 8.56 -32.61
CA ARG A 24 -18.61 8.20 -33.31
C ARG A 24 -18.41 9.09 -34.53
N TYR A 25 -17.21 9.62 -34.70
CA TYR A 25 -16.75 10.16 -35.98
C TYR A 25 -15.91 9.11 -36.72
N SER A 26 -16.32 8.82 -37.94
CA SER A 26 -15.58 8.05 -38.94
C SER A 26 -14.58 8.94 -39.69
N THR A 27 -13.55 8.26 -40.20
CA THR A 27 -12.39 8.69 -41.01
C THR A 27 -12.73 9.57 -42.23
N PRO A 28 -11.71 10.24 -42.80
CA PRO A 28 -11.29 9.82 -44.14
C PRO A 28 -9.76 9.72 -44.30
N GLY A 29 -9.33 8.79 -45.16
CA GLY A 29 -7.93 8.54 -45.46
C GLY A 29 -7.27 9.59 -46.36
N ARG A 30 -5.94 9.48 -46.49
CA ARG A 30 -5.20 10.02 -47.63
C ARG A 30 -3.89 9.26 -47.84
N VAL A 31 -3.72 8.88 -49.10
CA VAL A 31 -2.51 8.35 -49.74
C VAL A 31 -1.49 9.47 -49.93
N SER A 32 -0.21 9.17 -49.74
CA SER A 32 0.88 9.76 -50.52
C SER A 32 2.18 8.98 -50.33
N ASP A 33 2.70 8.53 -51.46
CA ASP A 33 4.02 7.96 -51.69
C ASP A 33 5.14 8.92 -51.29
N ILE A 34 6.20 8.40 -50.66
CA ILE A 34 7.54 8.97 -50.73
C ILE A 34 8.54 7.83 -50.87
N ALA A 35 9.24 7.83 -52.00
CA ALA A 35 10.41 7.02 -52.27
C ALA A 35 11.64 7.58 -51.52
N SER A 36 12.46 6.71 -50.94
CA SER A 36 13.93 6.89 -50.94
C SER A 36 14.66 5.63 -50.44
N THR A 37 15.51 5.10 -51.34
CA THR A 37 16.89 4.62 -51.10
C THR A 37 17.11 3.55 -50.03
N GLY A 38 17.40 2.31 -50.48
CA GLY A 38 18.04 1.27 -49.67
C GLY A 38 19.15 0.59 -50.47
N SER A 39 20.39 0.94 -50.15
CA SER A 39 21.62 0.31 -50.62
C SER A 39 21.78 -1.09 -50.04
N GLU A 40 22.16 -2.04 -50.88
CA GLU A 40 22.63 -3.38 -50.54
C GLU A 40 23.75 -3.34 -49.50
N LYS A 41 23.59 -4.11 -48.41
CA LYS A 41 24.70 -4.77 -47.73
C LYS A 41 24.32 -6.19 -47.37
N GLU A 42 24.77 -7.06 -48.25
CA GLU A 42 25.03 -8.48 -48.09
C GLU A 42 25.80 -8.77 -46.78
N ASN A 43 25.26 -9.63 -45.92
CA ASN A 43 26.12 -10.37 -44.99
C ASN A 43 25.52 -11.73 -44.57
N ARG A 44 26.02 -12.76 -45.24
CA ARG A 44 26.31 -14.15 -44.79
C ARG A 44 25.62 -14.64 -43.50
N SER A 45 24.70 -15.59 -43.68
CA SER A 45 24.40 -16.62 -42.68
C SER A 45 24.71 -18.01 -43.26
N ARG A 46 25.58 -18.76 -42.58
CA ARG A 46 25.78 -20.21 -42.80
C ARG A 46 24.94 -21.03 -41.80
N PRO A 47 24.66 -22.31 -42.12
CA PRO A 47 23.49 -23.04 -41.65
C PRO A 47 23.83 -24.01 -40.51
N ASN A 48 22.77 -24.49 -39.84
CA ASN A 48 22.58 -25.78 -39.14
C ASN A 48 21.14 -25.70 -38.58
N GLY A 49 20.23 -26.66 -38.62
CA GLY A 49 20.24 -28.07 -39.00
C GLY A 49 18.95 -28.67 -38.40
N CYS A 50 18.25 -29.46 -39.21
CA CYS A 50 17.18 -30.43 -38.95
C CYS A 50 16.51 -30.57 -37.57
N GLY A 51 15.17 -30.75 -37.60
CA GLY A 51 14.57 -31.99 -37.05
C GLY A 51 13.24 -31.89 -36.29
N PHE A 52 12.12 -32.09 -37.01
CA PHE A 52 10.97 -32.99 -36.69
C PHE A 52 10.35 -33.01 -35.27
N PHE A 53 9.04 -32.69 -35.14
CA PHE A 53 7.93 -33.68 -35.09
C PHE A 53 6.52 -33.02 -35.06
N MET A 54 5.57 -33.70 -35.71
CA MET A 54 4.12 -33.47 -35.78
C MET A 54 3.41 -33.65 -34.42
N ALA A 55 2.20 -33.06 -34.25
CA ALA A 55 0.93 -33.82 -34.10
C ALA A 55 -0.27 -33.02 -33.52
N ILE A 56 -1.42 -33.10 -34.23
CA ILE A 56 -2.81 -33.41 -33.76
C ILE A 56 -3.51 -32.32 -32.91
N SER A 57 -4.48 -31.56 -33.43
CA SER A 57 -5.88 -31.86 -33.79
C SER A 57 -6.87 -31.94 -32.61
N GLU A 58 -7.83 -31.02 -32.66
CA GLU A 58 -9.25 -31.04 -32.24
C GLU A 58 -9.72 -31.89 -31.05
N CYS A 59 -10.44 -31.25 -30.13
CA CYS A 59 -11.87 -31.46 -29.87
C CYS A 59 -12.22 -30.90 -28.49
N PHE A 60 -13.22 -30.01 -28.38
CA PHE A 60 -14.29 -30.20 -27.38
C PHE A 60 -15.53 -29.40 -27.79
N ARG A 61 -16.61 -30.16 -27.95
CA ARG A 61 -17.95 -29.70 -28.30
C ARG A 61 -18.60 -28.98 -27.13
N ALA A 62 -19.44 -28.03 -27.51
CA ALA A 62 -20.41 -27.32 -26.69
C ALA A 62 -21.37 -28.28 -25.96
N VAL A 63 -21.66 -27.95 -24.70
CA VAL A 63 -22.85 -28.41 -23.98
C VAL A 63 -23.63 -27.16 -23.59
N ALA A 64 -24.76 -26.96 -24.27
CA ALA A 64 -25.76 -25.97 -23.91
C ALA A 64 -26.59 -26.51 -22.74
N LEU A 65 -26.63 -25.75 -21.63
CA LEU A 65 -27.59 -25.98 -20.54
C LEU A 65 -28.58 -24.82 -20.51
N THR A 66 -29.84 -25.20 -20.69
CA THR A 66 -31.05 -24.40 -20.59
C THR A 66 -31.33 -24.04 -19.13
N ALA A 67 -31.55 -22.75 -18.84
CA ALA A 67 -32.06 -22.26 -17.56
C ALA A 67 -33.44 -21.60 -17.79
N PRO A 68 -34.47 -21.93 -16.99
CA PRO A 68 -35.71 -21.17 -16.99
C PRO A 68 -35.66 -19.97 -16.04
N LEU A 69 -36.08 -18.83 -16.58
CA LEU A 69 -36.37 -17.58 -15.90
C LEU A 69 -37.55 -17.74 -14.92
N MET A 70 -37.38 -17.31 -13.67
CA MET A 70 -38.46 -16.99 -12.75
C MET A 70 -38.11 -15.66 -12.06
N PHE A 71 -38.63 -14.55 -12.60
CA PHE A 71 -38.64 -13.25 -11.91
C PHE A 71 -39.95 -13.12 -11.14
N SER A 72 -39.86 -13.04 -9.82
CA SER A 72 -40.95 -12.62 -8.93
C SER A 72 -40.68 -11.19 -8.48
N ALA A 73 -41.54 -10.27 -8.90
CA ALA A 73 -41.55 -8.87 -8.49
C ALA A 73 -42.17 -8.71 -7.09
N GLN A 74 -41.47 -8.03 -6.17
CA GLN A 74 -42.10 -7.47 -4.97
C GLN A 74 -41.61 -6.04 -4.69
N SER A 75 -42.56 -5.12 -4.84
CA SER A 75 -42.87 -3.96 -3.99
C SER A 75 -41.75 -3.04 -3.52
N ALA A 76 -41.63 -1.89 -4.19
CA ALA A 76 -40.99 -0.69 -3.66
C ALA A 76 -41.97 0.09 -2.76
N ALA A 77 -41.63 0.25 -1.47
CA ALA A 77 -42.28 1.19 -0.58
C ALA A 77 -41.50 2.52 -0.57
N ILE A 78 -42.16 3.59 -1.00
CA ILE A 78 -41.64 4.96 -1.03
C ILE A 78 -41.83 5.57 0.36
N PHE A 79 -40.74 5.87 1.06
CA PHE A 79 -40.77 6.67 2.29
C PHE A 79 -40.12 8.04 2.04
N LEU A 80 -40.97 9.07 1.96
CA LEU A 80 -40.56 10.48 1.91
C LEU A 80 -40.12 10.92 3.31
N SER A 81 -38.82 11.18 3.51
CA SER A 81 -38.33 11.85 4.71
C SER A 81 -37.81 13.25 4.39
N ARG A 82 -38.31 14.22 5.17
CA ARG A 82 -38.05 15.65 5.08
C ARG A 82 -36.59 15.95 5.46
N ARG A 83 -35.88 16.73 4.64
CA ARG A 83 -34.56 17.30 4.99
C ARG A 83 -34.73 18.53 5.90
N PRO A 84 -33.96 18.67 6.98
CA PRO A 84 -33.79 19.96 7.64
C PRO A 84 -32.76 20.82 6.88
N GLN A 85 -33.12 22.07 6.58
CA GLN A 85 -32.18 23.06 6.06
C GLN A 85 -31.30 23.60 7.18
N VAL A 86 -29.98 23.41 7.06
CA VAL A 86 -28.99 24.10 7.89
C VAL A 86 -28.53 25.35 7.14
N LYS A 87 -28.85 26.53 7.67
CA LYS A 87 -28.30 27.82 7.23
C LYS A 87 -26.86 27.93 7.74
N LEU A 88 -25.90 28.06 6.82
CA LEU A 88 -24.53 28.46 7.15
C LEU A 88 -24.42 30.00 7.13
N PRO A 89 -23.73 30.62 8.11
CA PRO A 89 -23.48 32.05 8.12
C PRO A 89 -22.43 32.44 7.07
N ARG A 90 -22.71 33.52 6.32
CA ARG A 90 -21.75 34.14 5.39
C ARG A 90 -20.68 34.87 6.18
N LEU A 91 -19.42 34.47 6.00
CA LEU A 91 -18.25 35.24 6.45
C LEU A 91 -17.90 36.33 5.42
N PRO A 92 -17.46 37.52 5.85
CA PRO A 92 -17.12 38.61 4.94
C PRO A 92 -15.77 38.38 4.23
N LEU A 93 -15.79 38.64 2.93
CA LEU A 93 -14.61 38.73 2.06
C LEU A 93 -13.68 39.86 2.56
N ARG A 94 -12.43 39.51 2.89
CA ARG A 94 -11.35 40.49 3.12
C ARG A 94 -10.63 40.79 1.82
N SER A 95 -10.45 42.08 1.57
CA SER A 95 -9.70 42.69 0.45
C SER A 95 -8.18 42.46 0.56
N PRO A 96 -7.44 42.56 -0.56
CA PRO A 96 -6.02 42.22 -0.61
C PRO A 96 -5.10 43.29 -0.01
N PHE A 97 -4.01 42.81 0.60
CA PHE A 97 -2.92 43.58 1.21
C PHE A 97 -2.08 44.34 0.17
N SER A 98 -1.71 45.58 0.51
CA SER A 98 -0.58 46.33 -0.08
C SER A 98 0.71 46.03 0.70
N PRO A 99 1.88 45.89 0.03
CA PRO A 99 3.15 45.67 0.71
C PRO A 99 3.86 46.99 0.99
N GLY A 100 4.30 47.19 2.24
CA GLY A 100 5.26 48.25 2.56
C GLY A 100 5.17 48.77 3.98
N GLN A 101 5.86 48.11 4.93
CA GLN A 101 6.61 48.79 5.99
C GLN A 101 7.42 47.77 6.80
N GLN A 102 8.74 47.79 6.62
CA GLN A 102 9.68 47.21 7.57
C GLN A 102 9.67 48.05 8.85
N ARG A 103 9.46 47.42 10.01
CA ARG A 103 9.76 48.02 11.31
C ARG A 103 10.61 47.07 12.15
N ASN A 104 11.73 47.62 12.60
CA ASN A 104 12.72 47.02 13.48
C ASN A 104 12.11 46.58 14.82
N PHE A 105 12.25 45.31 15.17
CA PHE A 105 11.96 44.80 16.51
C PHE A 105 13.26 44.68 17.32
N ARG A 106 13.36 45.41 18.43
CA ARG A 106 14.33 45.14 19.51
C ARG A 106 13.66 44.25 20.57
N PRO A 107 14.35 43.24 21.13
CA PRO A 107 13.78 42.39 22.15
C PRO A 107 13.80 43.08 23.52
N ARG A 108 12.67 43.03 24.24
CA ARG A 108 12.55 43.45 25.63
C ARG A 108 12.55 42.17 26.49
N ILE A 109 13.62 42.00 27.27
CA ILE A 109 13.76 40.96 28.28
C ILE A 109 12.87 41.34 29.46
N LEU A 110 11.92 40.46 29.82
CA LEU A 110 11.18 40.55 31.08
C LEU A 110 11.42 39.26 31.85
N SER A 111 12.18 39.39 32.93
CA SER A 111 12.31 38.41 34.00
C SER A 111 11.09 38.48 34.91
N ALA A 112 10.38 37.36 35.10
CA ALA A 112 9.44 37.19 36.20
C ALA A 112 9.72 35.87 36.89
N SER A 113 10.27 36.00 38.10
CA SER A 113 10.42 34.97 39.11
C SER A 113 9.12 34.87 39.89
N THR A 114 8.53 33.68 39.97
CA THR A 114 7.59 33.33 41.04
C THR A 114 7.81 31.88 41.44
N SER A 115 8.45 31.73 42.60
CA SER A 115 8.55 30.52 43.39
C SER A 115 7.19 30.19 44.00
N ALA A 116 6.66 28.99 43.75
CA ALA A 116 5.57 28.42 44.50
C ALA A 116 6.08 27.16 45.22
N LYS A 117 6.25 27.28 46.53
CA LYS A 117 6.48 26.18 47.47
C LYS A 117 5.16 25.41 47.62
N MET A 118 5.13 24.12 47.28
CA MET A 118 4.08 23.22 47.75
C MET A 118 4.58 22.43 48.95
N SER A 119 3.86 22.59 50.06
CA SER A 119 4.08 21.96 51.34
C SER A 119 3.70 20.48 51.31
N SER A 120 4.61 19.67 51.84
CA SER A 120 4.39 18.29 52.28
C SER A 120 3.58 18.29 53.58
N ALA A 121 2.35 17.78 53.59
CA ALA A 121 1.65 17.25 54.78
C ALA A 121 0.22 16.77 54.43
N MET A 122 -0.22 15.72 55.13
CA MET A 122 -1.53 15.03 55.08
C MET A 122 -1.72 14.07 53.89
N LEU A 123 -2.11 12.80 54.05
CA LEU A 123 -2.86 12.16 55.12
C LEU A 123 -2.53 10.65 55.15
N ARG A 124 -2.14 10.14 56.33
CA ARG A 124 -2.10 8.70 56.64
C ARG A 124 -3.51 8.19 56.95
N LYS A 125 -3.67 6.86 56.83
CA LYS A 125 -4.71 5.97 57.40
C LYS A 125 -6.04 5.85 56.65
N VAL A 126 -6.16 4.79 55.85
CA VAL A 126 -7.18 3.75 56.05
C VAL A 126 -6.54 2.40 55.76
N LEU A 127 -6.37 1.59 56.82
CA LEU A 127 -6.01 0.18 56.80
C LEU A 127 -7.23 -0.51 57.44
N SER A 128 -7.87 -1.46 56.77
CA SER A 128 -8.42 -2.70 57.36
C SER A 128 -9.50 -3.35 56.47
N LEU A 129 -9.43 -4.69 56.41
CA LEU A 129 -10.41 -5.68 55.92
C LEU A 129 -10.44 -5.98 54.40
N ALA A 130 -9.51 -6.83 53.96
CA ALA A 130 -9.74 -7.71 52.82
C ALA A 130 -9.26 -9.13 53.15
N SER A 131 -10.19 -10.09 53.05
CA SER A 131 -10.01 -11.52 53.32
C SER A 131 -8.93 -12.17 52.47
N PRO A 132 -8.25 -13.24 52.96
CA PRO A 132 -7.41 -14.07 52.12
C PRO A 132 -8.30 -15.05 51.34
N ALA A 133 -8.86 -14.59 50.23
CA ALA A 133 -9.34 -15.52 49.21
C ALA A 133 -8.11 -16.12 48.52
N ALA A 134 -7.94 -17.43 48.61
CA ALA A 134 -6.90 -18.17 47.93
C ALA A 134 -7.05 -17.98 46.41
N VAL A 135 -6.33 -17.01 45.85
CA VAL A 135 -6.15 -16.89 44.40
C VAL A 135 -5.22 -18.01 44.00
N LEU A 136 -5.80 -19.09 43.48
CA LEU A 136 -5.08 -20.14 42.80
C LEU A 136 -4.45 -19.50 41.54
N LEU A 137 -3.22 -19.02 41.68
CA LEU A 137 -2.39 -18.55 40.58
C LEU A 137 -2.06 -19.77 39.71
N LEU A 138 -2.95 -20.09 38.77
CA LEU A 138 -2.59 -20.88 37.60
C LEU A 138 -1.55 -20.05 36.85
N ALA A 139 -0.28 -20.34 37.14
CA ALA A 139 0.82 -19.82 36.35
C ALA A 139 0.51 -20.19 34.89
N PRO A 140 0.41 -19.22 33.96
CA PRO A 140 0.25 -19.54 32.56
C PRO A 140 1.46 -20.38 32.18
N GLN A 141 1.23 -21.66 31.88
CA GLN A 141 2.24 -22.50 31.27
C GLN A 141 2.55 -21.88 29.92
N ALA A 142 3.61 -21.08 29.87
CA ALA A 142 4.20 -20.60 28.64
C ALA A 142 4.77 -21.82 27.93
N HIS A 143 3.95 -22.50 27.13
CA HIS A 143 4.42 -23.38 26.07
C HIS A 143 5.07 -22.51 25.00
N ALA A 144 6.26 -21.99 25.28
CA ALA A 144 7.19 -21.54 24.27
C ALA A 144 7.74 -22.80 23.59
N GLN A 145 6.94 -23.39 22.69
CA GLN A 145 7.53 -24.18 21.62
C GLN A 145 8.25 -23.18 20.73
N ASP A 146 9.56 -23.07 20.92
CA ASP A 146 10.47 -22.39 19.99
C ASP A 146 10.27 -23.02 18.62
N SER A 147 9.35 -22.44 17.84
CA SER A 147 9.14 -22.82 16.46
C SER A 147 10.42 -22.47 15.72
N ALA A 148 11.15 -23.49 15.29
CA ALA A 148 12.44 -23.32 14.64
C ALA A 148 12.29 -22.34 13.46
N ALA A 149 13.15 -21.33 13.42
CA ALA A 149 13.15 -20.37 12.33
C ALA A 149 13.48 -21.06 11.00
N THR A 150 12.69 -20.79 9.96
CA THR A 150 12.84 -21.34 8.61
C THR A 150 13.36 -20.26 7.67
N ALA A 151 14.38 -20.56 6.87
CA ALA A 151 14.88 -19.68 5.83
C ALA A 151 14.13 -19.90 4.50
N LEU A 152 13.60 -18.84 3.91
CA LEU A 152 12.99 -18.85 2.59
C LEU A 152 13.97 -18.29 1.56
N GLU A 153 14.40 -19.17 0.65
CA GLU A 153 15.37 -18.85 -0.39
C GLU A 153 14.79 -18.02 -1.54
N ALA A 154 15.68 -17.35 -2.28
CA ALA A 154 15.30 -16.55 -3.45
C ALA A 154 14.48 -17.35 -4.48
N GLY A 155 13.34 -16.79 -4.90
CA GLY A 155 12.46 -17.42 -5.89
C GLY A 155 11.45 -18.41 -5.31
N THR A 156 11.59 -18.84 -4.05
CA THR A 156 10.61 -19.68 -3.34
C THR A 156 9.26 -18.98 -3.22
N THR A 157 8.18 -19.75 -3.17
CA THR A 157 6.82 -19.25 -2.92
C THR A 157 6.33 -19.71 -1.55
N GLN A 158 5.68 -18.81 -0.82
CA GLN A 158 5.03 -19.05 0.46
C GLN A 158 3.55 -18.66 0.37
N THR A 159 2.66 -19.34 1.08
CA THR A 159 1.27 -18.89 1.24
C THR A 159 1.15 -18.02 2.49
N ILE A 160 0.57 -16.83 2.35
CA ILE A 160 0.40 -15.83 3.42
C ILE A 160 -1.00 -15.25 3.30
N ALA A 161 -1.81 -15.39 4.35
CA ALA A 161 -3.22 -14.99 4.35
C ALA A 161 -4.01 -15.50 3.12
N GLY A 162 -3.75 -16.74 2.68
CA GLY A 162 -4.38 -17.34 1.50
C GLY A 162 -3.76 -16.95 0.16
N TRP A 163 -2.82 -16.01 0.13
CA TRP A 163 -2.17 -15.53 -1.10
C TRP A 163 -0.79 -16.14 -1.31
N ARG A 164 -0.45 -16.45 -2.57
CA ARG A 164 0.91 -16.88 -2.95
C ARG A 164 1.84 -15.67 -2.99
N ALA A 165 2.96 -15.75 -2.27
CA ALA A 165 3.98 -14.72 -2.17
C ALA A 165 5.33 -15.27 -2.63
N ARG A 166 5.98 -14.61 -3.59
CA ARG A 166 7.30 -15.01 -4.10
C ARG A 166 8.41 -14.22 -3.43
N VAL A 167 9.45 -14.90 -2.97
CA VAL A 167 10.66 -14.29 -2.39
C VAL A 167 11.47 -13.58 -3.48
N GLN A 168 11.76 -12.30 -3.26
CA GLN A 168 12.57 -11.44 -4.11
C GLN A 168 13.76 -10.91 -3.30
N THR A 169 14.81 -11.72 -3.20
CA THR A 169 16.06 -11.40 -2.49
C THR A 169 17.28 -11.92 -3.26
N ALA A 170 18.48 -11.60 -2.77
CA ALA A 170 19.72 -12.26 -3.20
C ALA A 170 19.78 -13.70 -2.68
N ALA A 171 20.43 -14.62 -3.40
CA ALA A 171 20.49 -16.03 -3.01
C ALA A 171 21.14 -16.26 -1.63
N GLN A 172 22.02 -15.35 -1.19
CA GLN A 172 22.71 -15.43 0.09
C GLN A 172 21.98 -14.69 1.23
N ASN A 173 20.77 -14.19 0.98
CA ASN A 173 20.05 -13.31 1.89
C ASN A 173 18.59 -13.76 2.06
N PRO A 174 18.34 -14.95 2.63
CA PRO A 174 17.01 -15.51 2.75
C PRO A 174 16.10 -14.65 3.64
N VAL A 175 14.79 -14.77 3.42
CA VAL A 175 13.79 -14.23 4.34
C VAL A 175 13.63 -15.24 5.47
N VAL A 176 13.77 -14.82 6.73
CA VAL A 176 13.62 -15.73 7.87
C VAL A 176 12.17 -15.68 8.35
N VAL A 177 11.53 -16.83 8.49
CA VAL A 177 10.19 -17.00 9.03
C VAL A 177 10.29 -17.69 10.38
N SER A 178 9.57 -17.19 11.36
CA SER A 178 9.54 -17.71 12.73
C SER A 178 8.12 -17.61 13.27
N GLY A 179 7.87 -18.21 14.44
CA GLY A 179 6.52 -18.29 15.01
C GLY A 179 5.71 -19.44 14.40
N PRO A 180 4.47 -19.64 14.90
CA PRO A 180 3.61 -20.71 14.44
C PRO A 180 3.07 -20.42 13.03
N ALA A 181 2.61 -21.46 12.32
CA ALA A 181 2.19 -21.34 10.93
C ALA A 181 0.96 -20.43 10.72
N ASP A 182 0.12 -20.28 11.74
CA ASP A 182 -1.06 -19.42 11.77
C ASP A 182 -0.77 -17.97 12.21
N ASP A 183 0.40 -17.71 12.79
CA ASP A 183 0.90 -16.38 13.14
C ASP A 183 2.39 -16.23 12.81
N PRO A 184 2.77 -16.28 11.52
CA PRO A 184 4.17 -16.22 11.12
C PRO A 184 4.72 -14.79 11.25
N GLN A 185 5.91 -14.70 11.83
CA GLN A 185 6.74 -13.51 11.81
C GLN A 185 7.83 -13.62 10.74
N PHE A 186 7.94 -12.62 9.88
CA PHE A 186 8.93 -12.54 8.81
C PHE A 186 10.01 -11.53 9.18
N ARG A 187 11.28 -11.89 8.99
CA ARG A 187 12.43 -10.99 9.09
C ARG A 187 13.09 -10.88 7.72
N PHE A 188 13.19 -9.65 7.26
CA PHE A 188 13.89 -9.25 6.04
C PHE A 188 15.15 -8.48 6.44
N SER A 189 16.27 -8.82 5.81
CA SER A 189 17.52 -8.08 6.00
C SER A 189 17.92 -7.47 4.67
N VAL A 190 18.08 -6.15 4.60
CA VAL A 190 18.63 -5.48 3.41
C VAL A 190 20.08 -5.21 3.69
N GLN A 191 20.95 -6.08 3.17
CA GLN A 191 22.38 -6.04 3.41
C GLN A 191 23.14 -5.32 2.27
N PRO A 192 24.27 -4.66 2.57
CA PRO A 192 25.13 -4.08 1.56
C PRO A 192 25.56 -5.09 0.50
N GLY A 193 25.43 -4.72 -0.78
CA GLY A 193 25.83 -5.56 -1.91
C GLY A 193 24.91 -6.75 -2.21
N MET A 194 23.91 -7.05 -1.36
CA MET A 194 22.98 -8.14 -1.59
C MET A 194 21.88 -7.71 -2.56
N ARG A 195 22.07 -8.06 -3.84
CA ARG A 195 21.19 -7.69 -4.96
C ARG A 195 20.57 -8.94 -5.58
N ARG A 196 19.33 -8.83 -6.05
CA ARG A 196 18.77 -9.86 -6.92
C ARG A 196 19.60 -9.91 -8.21
N LYS A 197 19.66 -11.08 -8.86
CA LYS A 197 20.42 -11.31 -10.11
C LYS A 197 20.27 -10.21 -11.18
N ASN A 198 19.10 -9.56 -11.28
CA ASN A 198 18.80 -8.55 -12.30
C ASN A 198 18.83 -7.10 -11.77
N ASP A 199 19.15 -6.90 -10.50
CA ASP A 199 19.30 -5.56 -9.93
C ASP A 199 20.74 -5.08 -10.10
N THR A 200 20.92 -3.97 -10.81
CA THR A 200 22.27 -3.39 -11.00
C THR A 200 22.71 -2.56 -9.81
N LYS A 201 21.77 -1.84 -9.17
CA LYS A 201 22.02 -0.93 -8.05
C LYS A 201 21.12 -1.17 -6.85
N SER A 202 19.91 -1.69 -7.04
CA SER A 202 18.97 -1.83 -5.92
C SER A 202 19.33 -3.00 -5.02
N GLU A 203 19.10 -2.82 -3.73
CA GLU A 203 19.24 -3.87 -2.71
C GLU A 203 17.86 -4.14 -2.13
N ARG A 204 17.52 -5.42 -2.01
CA ARG A 204 16.17 -5.82 -1.61
C ARG A 204 16.13 -7.16 -0.91
N SER A 205 15.20 -7.28 0.02
CA SER A 205 14.71 -8.54 0.59
C SER A 205 13.21 -8.35 0.77
N GLU A 206 12.42 -8.90 -0.14
CA GLU A 206 10.97 -8.68 -0.19
C GLU A 206 10.22 -9.98 -0.47
N LEU A 207 8.95 -10.01 -0.08
CA LEU A 207 7.94 -10.93 -0.60
C LEU A 207 7.00 -10.17 -1.52
N SER A 208 6.63 -10.79 -2.64
CA SER A 208 5.76 -10.22 -3.66
C SER A 208 4.54 -11.10 -3.84
N PHE A 209 3.35 -10.60 -3.53
CA PHE A 209 2.13 -11.34 -3.83
C PHE A 209 1.98 -11.55 -5.34
N GLN A 210 1.56 -12.76 -5.71
CA GLN A 210 1.42 -13.23 -7.09
C GLN A 210 -0.07 -13.21 -7.47
N HIS A 211 -0.66 -12.02 -7.47
CA HIS A 211 -2.03 -11.79 -7.91
C HIS A 211 -2.08 -10.57 -8.83
N GLU A 212 -3.20 -10.45 -9.53
CA GLU A 212 -3.53 -9.31 -10.37
C GLU A 212 -4.77 -8.65 -9.79
N VAL A 213 -4.71 -7.35 -9.51
CA VAL A 213 -5.84 -6.60 -8.94
C VAL A 213 -6.45 -5.72 -10.03
N PRO A 214 -7.72 -5.94 -10.42
CA PRO A 214 -8.44 -5.02 -11.29
C PRO A 214 -8.62 -3.64 -10.66
N PHE A 215 -8.70 -2.60 -11.49
CA PHE A 215 -9.20 -1.31 -11.03
C PHE A 215 -10.67 -1.42 -10.57
N GLY A 216 -11.04 -0.66 -9.53
CA GLY A 216 -12.34 -0.69 -8.89
C GLY A 216 -12.50 -1.75 -7.80
N SER A 217 -11.52 -2.63 -7.59
CA SER A 217 -11.54 -3.60 -6.48
C SER A 217 -11.56 -2.92 -5.12
N ASP A 218 -12.32 -3.47 -4.17
CA ASP A 218 -12.32 -3.03 -2.78
C ASP A 218 -11.24 -3.82 -2.02
N ILE A 219 -10.20 -3.13 -1.56
CA ILE A 219 -9.02 -3.75 -0.96
C ILE A 219 -8.93 -3.36 0.51
N HIS A 220 -8.91 -4.39 1.37
CA HIS A 220 -8.58 -4.27 2.78
C HIS A 220 -7.24 -4.94 3.04
N GLN A 221 -6.28 -4.15 3.50
CA GLN A 221 -4.94 -4.63 3.82
C GLN A 221 -4.56 -4.24 5.25
N SER A 222 -3.93 -5.16 5.97
CA SER A 222 -3.29 -4.83 7.25
C SER A 222 -2.00 -5.60 7.44
N PHE A 223 -1.09 -5.01 8.21
CA PHE A 223 0.13 -5.67 8.67
C PHE A 223 0.72 -4.89 9.84
N SER A 224 1.46 -5.60 10.70
CA SER A 224 2.34 -4.99 11.69
C SER A 224 3.76 -4.97 11.13
N VAL A 225 4.44 -3.83 11.21
CA VAL A 225 5.84 -3.68 10.77
C VAL A 225 6.71 -3.10 11.89
N MET A 226 7.92 -3.64 12.05
CA MET A 226 8.94 -3.10 12.94
C MET A 226 10.24 -2.93 12.17
N ILE A 227 10.95 -1.84 12.43
CA ILE A 227 12.26 -1.53 11.84
C ILE A 227 13.27 -1.39 12.97
N GLU A 228 14.30 -2.23 13.00
CA GLU A 228 15.33 -2.18 14.05
C GLU A 228 16.45 -1.20 13.71
N ASP A 229 16.94 -1.26 12.47
CA ASP A 229 18.11 -0.48 12.03
C ASP A 229 17.69 0.56 11.01
N LEU A 230 17.86 1.85 11.34
CA LEU A 230 17.51 2.93 10.44
C LEU A 230 18.62 3.16 9.41
N PRO A 231 18.28 3.30 8.11
CA PRO A 231 19.24 3.75 7.13
C PRO A 231 19.63 5.20 7.46
N LYS A 232 20.93 5.46 7.67
CA LYS A 232 21.48 6.82 7.80
C LYS A 232 21.95 7.33 6.45
N SER A 233 22.54 6.45 5.63
CA SER A 233 23.11 6.83 4.34
C SER A 233 22.14 6.67 3.17
N SER A 234 21.21 5.71 3.22
CA SER A 234 20.19 5.55 2.18
C SER A 234 19.06 6.57 2.38
N PRO A 235 18.76 7.45 1.39
CA PRO A 235 17.75 8.50 1.56
C PRO A 235 16.35 7.92 1.75
N ARG A 236 16.10 6.70 1.24
CA ARG A 236 14.79 6.10 1.15
C ARG A 236 14.87 4.57 1.12
N THR A 237 14.26 3.94 2.11
CA THR A 237 13.99 2.49 2.13
C THR A 237 12.48 2.26 2.11
N ILE A 238 11.98 1.62 1.07
CA ILE A 238 10.59 1.17 1.00
C ILE A 238 10.46 -0.08 1.86
N VAL A 239 9.48 -0.10 2.74
CA VAL A 239 9.19 -1.27 3.56
C VAL A 239 7.93 -2.00 3.09
N GLY A 240 6.90 -1.29 2.61
CA GLY A 240 5.73 -1.88 1.97
C GLY A 240 5.34 -1.10 0.73
N GLN A 241 4.84 -1.75 -0.31
CA GLN A 241 4.48 -1.07 -1.55
C GLN A 241 3.42 -1.78 -2.36
N TRP A 242 2.56 -0.99 -2.99
CA TRP A 242 1.78 -1.42 -4.14
C TRP A 242 2.51 -1.02 -5.41
N HIS A 243 2.94 -2.04 -6.14
CA HIS A 243 3.73 -1.93 -7.34
C HIS A 243 2.84 -1.95 -8.57
N ALA A 244 3.21 -1.19 -9.61
CA ALA A 244 2.60 -1.30 -10.92
C ALA A 244 2.66 -2.73 -11.47
N GLU A 245 1.83 -3.00 -12.48
CA GLU A 245 1.83 -4.27 -13.19
C GLU A 245 3.24 -4.64 -13.71
N VAL A 246 3.57 -5.94 -13.65
CA VAL A 246 4.91 -6.46 -13.96
C VAL A 246 5.32 -6.14 -15.40
N SER A 247 4.38 -6.26 -16.35
CA SER A 247 4.60 -6.05 -17.79
C SER A 247 5.10 -4.63 -18.10
N ASN A 248 4.67 -3.65 -17.31
CA ASN A 248 4.85 -2.23 -17.61
C ASN A 248 6.03 -1.59 -16.88
N GLY A 249 6.72 -2.33 -15.99
CA GLY A 249 7.96 -1.89 -15.34
C GLY A 249 7.86 -0.54 -14.59
N GLY A 250 6.65 -0.13 -14.22
CA GLY A 250 6.41 1.08 -13.44
C GLY A 250 6.87 0.91 -12.00
N GLY A 251 7.24 1.99 -11.32
CA GLY A 251 7.56 1.95 -9.88
C GLY A 251 6.30 1.74 -9.02
N PRO A 252 6.43 1.80 -7.69
CA PRO A 252 5.27 1.76 -6.81
C PRO A 252 4.39 3.00 -6.96
N TRP A 253 3.08 2.82 -6.95
CA TRP A 253 2.13 3.94 -6.87
C TRP A 253 1.76 4.28 -5.43
N LEU A 254 1.85 3.33 -4.49
CA LEU A 254 1.73 3.58 -3.04
C LEU A 254 2.89 2.90 -2.31
N ALA A 255 3.51 3.60 -1.36
CA ALA A 255 4.64 3.08 -0.60
C ALA A 255 4.61 3.54 0.87
N LEU A 256 4.95 2.62 1.77
CA LEU A 256 5.37 2.92 3.13
C LEU A 256 6.89 2.97 3.16
N VAL A 257 7.43 4.09 3.63
CA VAL A 257 8.82 4.47 3.42
C VAL A 257 9.49 4.87 4.74
N VAL A 258 10.71 4.39 4.92
CA VAL A 258 11.63 4.86 5.94
C VAL A 258 12.65 5.80 5.30
N THR A 259 12.74 7.02 5.80
CA THR A 259 13.70 8.03 5.32
C THR A 259 14.95 8.08 6.20
N ASN A 260 16.05 8.61 5.66
CA ASN A 260 17.26 8.88 6.45
C ASN A 260 17.09 9.94 7.55
N LYS A 261 15.95 10.65 7.56
CA LYS A 261 15.54 11.56 8.63
C LYS A 261 14.77 10.83 9.74
N GLN A 262 14.79 9.49 9.75
CA GLN A 262 14.12 8.67 10.74
C GLN A 262 12.61 8.94 10.77
N ARG A 263 11.99 9.00 9.59
CA ARG A 263 10.55 9.18 9.44
C ARG A 263 9.94 7.99 8.75
N LEU A 264 8.75 7.61 9.19
CA LEU A 264 7.86 6.66 8.52
C LEU A 264 6.86 7.47 7.71
N GLU A 265 6.90 7.33 6.39
CA GLU A 265 6.09 8.11 5.45
C GLU A 265 5.19 7.22 4.61
N LEU A 266 3.94 7.64 4.43
CA LEU A 266 3.02 7.06 3.46
C LEU A 266 3.06 7.94 2.21
N GLU A 267 3.63 7.42 1.14
CA GLU A 267 3.82 8.13 -0.12
C GLU A 267 2.90 7.58 -1.22
N LEU A 268 2.30 8.49 -1.99
CA LEU A 268 1.48 8.21 -3.16
C LEU A 268 2.15 8.84 -4.39
N ASN A 269 2.38 8.06 -5.44
CA ASN A 269 2.85 8.53 -6.73
C ASN A 269 1.70 8.58 -7.72
N ILE A 270 1.45 9.78 -8.26
CA ILE A 270 0.41 10.04 -9.27
C ILE A 270 1.13 10.35 -10.58
N ALA A 271 0.81 9.62 -11.65
CA ALA A 271 1.39 9.88 -12.96
C ALA A 271 0.48 10.84 -13.74
N ASP A 272 1.04 11.98 -14.20
CA ASP A 272 0.30 12.96 -15.01
C ASP A 272 -0.02 12.43 -16.42
N ASP A 273 0.76 11.45 -16.90
CA ASP A 273 0.56 10.73 -18.15
C ASP A 273 0.99 9.29 -17.94
N GLN A 274 0.02 8.38 -18.09
CA GLN A 274 0.09 6.98 -17.72
C GLN A 274 0.74 6.10 -18.79
N ILE A 275 0.93 6.63 -20.02
CA ILE A 275 1.42 5.86 -21.18
C ILE A 275 2.90 6.12 -21.45
N GLU A 276 3.44 7.28 -21.07
CA GLU A 276 4.85 7.59 -21.25
C GLU A 276 5.59 7.71 -19.92
N ARG A 277 6.47 6.73 -19.65
CA ARG A 277 7.52 6.72 -18.60
C ARG A 277 8.40 7.99 -18.54
N ARG A 278 8.18 8.97 -19.41
CA ARG A 278 8.99 10.17 -19.64
C ARG A 278 8.60 11.35 -18.75
N ARG A 279 7.39 11.41 -18.21
CA ARG A 279 7.01 12.49 -17.28
C ARG A 279 7.25 12.07 -15.83
N LYS A 280 7.65 13.05 -15.02
CA LYS A 280 7.87 12.85 -13.58
C LYS A 280 6.51 12.58 -12.95
N SER A 281 6.35 11.43 -12.28
CA SER A 281 5.23 11.26 -11.37
C SER A 281 5.29 12.33 -10.28
N ARG A 282 4.14 12.86 -9.90
CA ARG A 282 4.01 13.72 -8.74
C ARG A 282 3.92 12.82 -7.51
N GLN A 283 4.90 12.94 -6.63
CA GLN A 283 4.89 12.27 -5.34
C GLN A 283 4.15 13.14 -4.32
N LEU A 284 3.24 12.53 -3.58
CA LEU A 284 2.55 13.10 -2.43
C LEU A 284 2.94 12.34 -1.18
N VAL A 285 3.35 13.05 -0.13
CA VAL A 285 3.49 12.48 1.21
C VAL A 285 2.15 12.67 1.92
N LEU A 286 1.36 11.60 2.02
CA LEU A 286 0.03 11.64 2.64
C LEU A 286 0.11 11.70 4.16
N HIS A 287 1.12 11.04 4.73
CA HIS A 287 1.39 11.07 6.17
C HIS A 287 2.88 10.92 6.42
N SER A 288 3.36 11.50 7.52
CA SER A 288 4.76 11.44 7.91
C SER A 288 4.89 11.62 9.42
N GLU A 289 5.45 10.64 10.12
CA GLU A 289 5.76 10.75 11.55
C GLU A 289 7.16 10.25 11.89
N LYS A 290 7.64 10.61 13.08
CA LYS A 290 8.94 10.15 13.56
C LYS A 290 8.87 8.63 13.75
N LEU A 291 9.86 7.93 13.20
CA LEU A 291 10.04 6.51 13.40
C LEU A 291 10.86 6.27 14.68
N GLU A 292 10.31 5.46 15.56
CA GLU A 292 10.97 4.87 16.73
C GLU A 292 11.44 3.45 16.35
N PRO A 293 12.75 3.19 16.29
CA PRO A 293 13.28 1.86 16.01
C PRO A 293 12.87 0.83 17.06
N GLY A 294 12.67 -0.42 16.64
CA GLY A 294 12.23 -1.51 17.51
C GLY A 294 10.76 -1.43 17.96
N ARG A 295 10.01 -0.41 17.52
CA ARG A 295 8.57 -0.30 17.76
C ARG A 295 7.79 -0.96 16.61
N TRP A 296 6.75 -1.70 16.99
CA TRP A 296 5.75 -2.19 16.06
C TRP A 296 4.77 -1.08 15.66
N TYR A 297 4.54 -0.97 14.36
CA TYR A 297 3.55 -0.09 13.73
C TYR A 297 2.48 -0.94 13.10
N GLU A 298 1.24 -0.79 13.56
CA GLU A 298 0.10 -1.42 12.94
C GLU A 298 -0.40 -0.55 11.79
N VAL A 299 -0.31 -1.05 10.57
CA VAL A 299 -0.77 -0.38 9.35
C VAL A 299 -2.06 -1.04 8.90
N ARG A 300 -3.08 -0.23 8.61
CA ARG A 300 -4.28 -0.68 7.91
C ARG A 300 -4.56 0.24 6.75
N LEU A 301 -4.94 -0.33 5.61
CA LEU A 301 -5.33 0.38 4.40
C LEU A 301 -6.70 -0.14 3.95
N HIS A 302 -7.56 0.78 3.55
CA HIS A 302 -8.77 0.50 2.80
C HIS A 302 -8.72 1.35 1.55
N MET A 303 -8.76 0.72 0.38
CA MET A 303 -8.57 1.44 -0.87
C MET A 303 -9.33 0.82 -2.02
N ILE A 304 -9.69 1.70 -2.95
CA ILE A 304 -10.27 1.36 -4.25
C ILE A 304 -9.35 2.00 -5.28
N PRO A 305 -8.43 1.27 -5.93
CA PRO A 305 -7.63 1.82 -7.00
C PRO A 305 -8.52 2.17 -8.18
N GLY A 306 -8.33 3.33 -8.80
CA GLY A 306 -9.20 3.82 -9.85
C GLY A 306 -8.78 5.19 -10.36
N ASP A 307 -9.58 5.71 -11.29
CA ASP A 307 -9.41 7.06 -11.83
C ASP A 307 -9.74 8.14 -10.78
N ARG A 308 -9.77 9.39 -11.21
CA ARG A 308 -10.05 10.52 -10.32
C ARG A 308 -11.42 10.48 -9.65
N GLU A 309 -12.41 9.83 -10.27
CA GLU A 309 -13.78 9.78 -9.76
C GLU A 309 -14.01 8.58 -8.83
N GLN A 310 -13.23 7.51 -8.99
CA GLN A 310 -13.40 6.25 -8.26
C GLN A 310 -12.32 5.99 -7.21
N GLY A 311 -11.13 6.57 -7.39
CA GLY A 311 -9.97 6.28 -6.57
C GLY A 311 -10.11 6.80 -5.14
N TYR A 312 -9.85 5.91 -4.19
CA TYR A 312 -10.03 6.17 -2.77
C TYR A 312 -8.97 5.44 -1.93
N LEU A 313 -8.44 6.11 -0.91
CA LEU A 313 -7.56 5.52 0.09
C LEU A 313 -7.87 6.11 1.48
N SER A 314 -8.13 5.22 2.44
CA SER A 314 -8.01 5.52 3.87
C SER A 314 -6.89 4.69 4.48
N ALA A 315 -6.06 5.35 5.28
CA ALA A 315 -4.95 4.71 5.96
C ALA A 315 -5.00 4.97 7.47
N TRP A 316 -4.70 3.93 8.25
CA TRP A 316 -4.57 3.99 9.69
C TRP A 316 -3.18 3.52 10.12
N LEU A 317 -2.65 4.16 11.16
CA LEU A 317 -1.40 3.81 11.81
C LEU A 317 -1.64 3.74 13.32
N ASN A 318 -1.40 2.58 13.92
CA ASN A 318 -1.65 2.32 15.35
C ASN A 318 -3.10 2.67 15.75
N GLY A 319 -4.08 2.28 14.93
CA GLY A 319 -5.51 2.54 15.13
C GLY A 319 -5.98 3.97 14.84
N ARG A 320 -5.09 4.93 14.60
CA ARG A 320 -5.43 6.32 14.26
C ARG A 320 -5.48 6.49 12.74
N GLN A 321 -6.55 7.08 12.21
CA GLN A 321 -6.58 7.45 10.79
C GLN A 321 -5.55 8.54 10.52
N VAL A 322 -4.65 8.30 9.56
CA VAL A 322 -3.54 9.19 9.21
C VAL A 322 -3.69 9.81 7.83
N ALA A 323 -4.48 9.19 6.95
CA ALA A 323 -4.80 9.74 5.63
C ALA A 323 -6.21 9.35 5.20
N SER A 324 -6.83 10.26 4.44
CA SER A 324 -8.04 10.03 3.64
C SER A 324 -7.81 10.77 2.32
N TYR A 325 -7.79 10.05 1.22
CA TYR A 325 -7.47 10.56 -0.10
C TYR A 325 -8.55 10.11 -1.08
N GLU A 326 -9.05 11.07 -1.87
CA GLU A 326 -9.95 10.86 -3.01
C GLU A 326 -9.27 11.43 -4.25
N GLY A 327 -9.29 10.66 -5.32
CA GLY A 327 -8.61 10.99 -6.57
C GLY A 327 -7.90 9.79 -7.14
N GLU A 328 -7.16 10.01 -8.22
CA GLU A 328 -6.51 8.93 -8.95
C GLU A 328 -5.58 8.11 -8.05
N LEU A 329 -5.77 6.79 -8.08
CA LEU A 329 -5.05 5.82 -7.27
C LEU A 329 -4.63 4.62 -8.13
N GLY A 330 -3.32 4.44 -8.27
CA GLY A 330 -2.75 3.48 -9.21
C GLY A 330 -2.38 4.12 -10.55
N TYR A 331 -1.94 3.27 -11.49
CA TYR A 331 -1.55 3.71 -12.83
C TYR A 331 -2.64 3.36 -13.84
N THR A 332 -3.63 4.22 -13.99
CA THR A 332 -4.94 3.91 -14.61
C THR A 332 -4.94 3.70 -16.12
N ALA A 333 -3.83 3.96 -16.83
CA ALA A 333 -3.70 3.48 -18.22
C ALA A 333 -3.08 2.08 -18.34
N GLN A 334 -2.82 1.41 -17.22
CA GLN A 334 -2.54 -0.03 -17.20
C GLN A 334 -3.86 -0.80 -17.07
N ASP A 335 -3.82 -2.09 -17.38
CA ASP A 335 -5.02 -2.94 -17.28
C ASP A 335 -5.34 -3.30 -15.81
N LEU A 336 -4.33 -3.24 -14.94
CA LEU A 336 -4.40 -3.70 -13.56
C LEU A 336 -3.85 -2.63 -12.60
N ALA A 337 -4.44 -2.59 -11.40
CA ALA A 337 -3.95 -1.78 -10.29
C ALA A 337 -2.60 -2.28 -9.75
N GLY A 338 -2.18 -3.48 -10.09
CA GLY A 338 -0.88 -4.04 -9.75
C GLY A 338 -0.93 -5.04 -8.59
N TYR A 339 0.11 -5.05 -7.75
CA TYR A 339 0.26 -6.07 -6.70
C TYR A 339 1.03 -5.55 -5.48
N PHE A 340 0.82 -6.21 -4.33
CA PHE A 340 1.49 -5.85 -3.09
C PHE A 340 2.85 -6.54 -2.91
N LYS A 341 3.81 -5.80 -2.35
CA LYS A 341 5.09 -6.29 -1.88
C LYS A 341 5.39 -5.74 -0.49
N PHE A 342 6.09 -6.52 0.33
CA PHE A 342 6.56 -6.08 1.64
C PHE A 342 7.92 -6.69 1.97
N GLY A 343 8.68 -5.99 2.80
CA GLY A 343 10.04 -6.35 3.20
C GLY A 343 10.89 -5.10 3.34
N GLY A 344 12.05 -5.07 2.70
CA GLY A 344 12.89 -3.89 2.56
C GLY A 344 13.46 -3.75 1.15
N TYR A 345 13.37 -2.55 0.59
CA TYR A 345 13.92 -2.19 -0.72
C TYR A 345 14.56 -0.81 -0.68
N ARG A 346 15.80 -0.69 -1.16
CA ARG A 346 16.46 0.59 -1.39
C ARG A 346 17.01 0.69 -2.80
N SER A 347 16.73 1.81 -3.46
CA SER A 347 17.20 2.07 -4.83
C SER A 347 18.64 2.58 -4.86
N VAL A 348 19.10 3.19 -3.77
CA VAL A 348 20.47 3.64 -3.56
C VAL A 348 21.14 2.66 -2.59
N PRO A 349 22.22 1.96 -3.02
CA PRO A 349 23.03 1.13 -2.14
C PRO A 349 23.45 1.87 -0.87
N SER A 350 23.64 1.11 0.20
CA SER A 350 24.20 1.61 1.45
C SER A 350 25.13 0.56 2.05
N ASP A 351 26.06 1.02 2.87
CA ASP A 351 27.00 0.24 3.68
C ASP A 351 26.38 -0.28 4.98
N GLU A 352 25.11 0.03 5.23
CA GLU A 352 24.36 -0.37 6.43
C GLU A 352 23.45 -1.55 6.15
N THR A 353 23.22 -2.38 7.16
CA THR A 353 22.16 -3.39 7.14
C THR A 353 20.88 -2.79 7.71
N THR A 354 19.75 -3.01 7.06
CA THR A 354 18.42 -2.67 7.58
C THR A 354 17.60 -3.93 7.80
N ASN A 355 17.22 -4.20 9.06
CA ASN A 355 16.31 -5.28 9.39
C ASN A 355 14.87 -4.78 9.51
N VAL A 356 13.96 -5.45 8.81
CA VAL A 356 12.52 -5.16 8.80
C VAL A 356 11.78 -6.43 9.19
N PHE A 357 10.84 -6.30 10.13
CA PHE A 357 10.05 -7.40 10.64
C PHE A 357 8.58 -7.17 10.32
N TYR A 358 7.88 -8.25 9.98
CA TYR A 358 6.46 -8.26 9.70
C TYR A 358 5.75 -9.37 10.47
N ARG A 359 4.51 -9.11 10.87
CA ARG A 359 3.53 -10.10 11.33
C ARG A 359 2.11 -9.58 11.02
N ASP A 360 1.08 -10.36 11.33
CA ASP A 360 -0.33 -9.97 11.13
C ASP A 360 -0.64 -9.54 9.68
N VAL A 361 0.06 -10.10 8.67
CA VAL A 361 -0.10 -9.71 7.27
C VAL A 361 -1.42 -10.28 6.75
N MET A 362 -2.36 -9.40 6.43
CA MET A 362 -3.65 -9.73 5.83
C MET A 362 -3.88 -8.93 4.55
N LEU A 363 -4.53 -9.57 3.60
CA LEU A 363 -5.02 -8.95 2.38
C LEU A 363 -6.34 -9.59 2.00
N ASP A 364 -7.36 -8.77 1.86
CA ASP A 364 -8.66 -9.12 1.32
C ASP A 364 -8.94 -8.22 0.11
N ILE A 365 -9.42 -8.82 -0.97
CA ILE A 365 -9.70 -8.15 -2.24
C ILE A 365 -11.07 -8.60 -2.69
N ALA A 366 -12.04 -7.70 -2.66
CA ALA A 366 -13.32 -7.90 -3.30
C ALA A 366 -13.24 -7.43 -4.78
N PRO A 367 -13.94 -8.11 -5.70
CA PRO A 367 -14.02 -7.65 -7.08
C PRO A 367 -14.73 -6.29 -7.16
N PRO A 368 -14.56 -5.55 -8.28
CA PRO A 368 -15.29 -4.32 -8.52
C PRO A 368 -16.80 -4.53 -8.40
N ALA A 369 -17.51 -3.56 -7.83
CA ALA A 369 -18.97 -3.58 -7.81
C ALA A 369 -19.50 -3.50 -9.25
N SER A 370 -20.37 -4.44 -9.63
CA SER A 370 -20.97 -4.57 -10.96
C SER A 370 -22.02 -3.51 -11.27
#